data_AF-R8QCP8-F1
#
_entry.id   AF-R8QCP8-F1
#
_cell.length_a   1.000
_cell.length_b   1.000
_cell.length_c   1.000
_cell.angle_alpha   90.00
_cell.angle_beta   90.00
_cell.angle_gamma   90.00
#
_symmetry.space_group_name_H-M   'P 1'
#
loop_
_entity.id
_entity.type
_entity.pdbx_description
1 polymer ?
#
loop_
_entity_poly.entity_id
_entity_poly.type
_entity_poly.pdbx_seq_one_letter_code
_entity_poly.pdbx_strand_id
1 'polypeptide(L)'
;MIKQRAEELDLIPKVEVKKVEGMRYGFADFEGLGLVVHKDELPKDLWLKRDVEQFDWLNNRLPEDIRAMVENGSYTWHHTEVPGEMQLVPYGIHGITVHNGGRTKGMWSDAPR
;
A
#
# COMPACT_ATOMS: atom_id res chain seq x y z
N MET A 1 11.25 -6.46 18.14
CA MET A 1 12.68 -6.28 18.46
C MET A 1 13.56 -6.12 17.21
N ILE A 2 13.40 -6.92 16.13
CA ILE A 2 14.23 -6.74 14.92
C ILE A 2 13.87 -5.47 14.12
N LYS A 3 12.58 -5.26 13.79
CA LYS A 3 12.12 -4.06 13.05
C LYS A 3 12.54 -2.76 13.73
N GLN A 4 12.18 -2.60 15.00
CA GLN A 4 12.50 -1.40 15.78
C GLN A 4 14.01 -1.12 15.81
N ARG A 5 14.83 -2.16 15.96
CA ARG A 5 16.30 -1.99 15.93
C ARG A 5 16.80 -1.56 14.55
N ALA A 6 16.20 -2.06 13.47
CA ALA A 6 16.54 -1.65 12.11
C ALA A 6 16.14 -0.18 11.83
N GLU A 7 15.01 0.28 12.38
CA GLU A 7 14.61 1.70 12.33
C GLU A 7 15.58 2.58 13.14
N GLU A 8 15.97 2.17 14.36
CA GLU A 8 16.94 2.88 15.20
C GLU A 8 18.36 2.94 14.59
N LEU A 9 18.67 2.04 13.67
CA LEU A 9 19.94 1.96 12.94
C LEU A 9 19.86 2.56 11.52
N ASP A 10 18.73 3.18 11.16
CA ASP A 10 18.47 3.76 9.83
C ASP A 10 18.64 2.75 8.66
N LEU A 11 18.47 1.45 8.93
CA LEU A 11 18.53 0.39 7.91
C LEU A 11 17.22 0.29 7.13
N ILE A 12 16.12 0.78 7.71
CA ILE A 12 14.80 0.89 7.09
C ILE A 12 14.14 2.20 7.51
N PRO A 13 13.28 2.80 6.66
CA PRO A 13 12.50 3.96 7.04
C PRO A 13 11.49 3.61 8.14
N LYS A 14 11.34 4.52 9.11
CA LYS A 14 10.26 4.47 10.08
C LYS A 14 9.00 5.11 9.50
N VAL A 15 8.05 4.29 9.08
CA VAL A 15 6.75 4.77 8.55
C VAL A 15 5.84 5.22 9.70
N GLU A 16 5.41 6.48 9.67
CA GLU A 16 4.42 7.00 10.61
C GLU A 16 3.03 6.42 10.29
N VAL A 17 2.34 5.93 11.32
CA VAL A 17 0.94 5.48 11.21
C VAL A 17 0.06 6.42 12.03
N LYS A 18 -0.67 7.29 11.35
CA LYS A 18 -1.54 8.30 11.95
C LYS A 18 -2.78 7.63 12.52
N LYS A 19 -2.96 7.74 13.84
CA LYS A 19 -4.13 7.19 14.54
C LYS A 19 -5.40 7.88 14.09
N VAL A 20 -6.43 7.08 13.84
CA VAL A 20 -7.77 7.55 13.48
C VAL A 20 -8.78 6.92 14.42
N GLU A 21 -9.73 7.72 14.91
CA GLU A 21 -10.79 7.25 15.80
C GLU A 21 -11.59 6.13 15.12
N GLY A 22 -11.89 5.06 15.88
CA GLY A 22 -12.60 3.89 15.35
C GLY A 22 -11.73 2.91 14.55
N MET A 23 -10.46 3.24 14.25
CA MET A 23 -9.52 2.35 13.57
C MET A 23 -8.56 1.69 14.55
N ARG A 24 -8.33 0.38 14.38
CA ARG A 24 -7.42 -0.38 15.26
C ARG A 24 -5.98 0.13 15.21
N TYR A 25 -5.49 0.49 14.01
CA TYR A 25 -4.09 0.87 13.79
C TYR A 25 -3.93 2.32 13.36
N GLY A 26 -4.66 2.78 12.35
CA GLY A 26 -4.46 4.08 11.69
C GLY A 26 -3.88 3.93 10.28
N PHE A 27 -3.67 5.04 9.57
CA PHE A 27 -3.22 5.05 8.17
C PHE A 27 -1.72 5.34 8.07
N ALA A 28 -1.02 4.61 7.20
CA ALA A 28 0.42 4.75 7.00
C ALA A 28 0.74 5.88 6.04
N ASP A 29 1.67 6.76 6.42
CA ASP A 29 2.12 7.88 5.58
C ASP A 29 3.36 7.47 4.75
N PHE A 30 3.14 6.68 3.69
CA PHE A 30 4.21 6.31 2.76
C PHE A 30 4.65 7.48 1.89
N GLU A 31 3.72 8.38 1.54
CA GLU A 31 3.99 9.53 0.68
C GLU A 31 4.87 10.58 1.37
N GLY A 32 4.61 10.89 2.64
CA GLY A 32 5.42 11.82 3.42
C GLY A 32 6.90 11.41 3.56
N LEU A 33 7.21 10.13 3.30
CA LEU A 33 8.56 9.58 3.27
C LEU A 33 9.13 9.40 1.86
N GLY A 34 8.41 9.82 0.82
CA GLY A 34 8.82 9.66 -0.58
C GLY A 34 8.87 8.19 -1.03
N LEU A 35 8.15 7.29 -0.36
CA LEU A 35 8.15 5.86 -0.68
C LEU A 35 7.15 5.50 -1.80
N VAL A 36 6.27 6.43 -2.17
CA VAL A 36 5.30 6.24 -3.26
C VAL A 36 5.98 6.56 -4.59
N VAL A 37 6.17 5.55 -5.43
CA VAL A 37 6.81 5.71 -6.76
C VAL A 37 5.79 5.90 -7.88
N HIS A 38 4.54 5.54 -7.63
CA HIS A 38 3.43 5.74 -8.57
C HIS A 38 2.10 5.82 -7.83
N LYS A 39 1.15 6.57 -8.40
CA LYS A 39 -0.25 6.64 -7.95
C LYS A 39 -1.17 6.43 -9.14
N ASP A 40 -2.26 5.70 -8.93
CA ASP A 40 -3.34 5.58 -9.90
C ASP A 40 -4.68 5.45 -9.18
N GLU A 41 -5.77 5.59 -9.92
CA GLU A 41 -7.13 5.45 -9.42
C GLU A 41 -7.74 4.15 -9.93
N LEU A 42 -8.09 3.25 -9.00
CA LEU A 42 -8.77 2.01 -9.30
C LEU A 42 -10.26 2.30 -9.58
N PRO A 43 -10.81 1.87 -10.73
CA PRO A 43 -12.21 2.11 -11.04
C PRO A 43 -13.14 1.29 -10.13
N LYS A 44 -14.34 1.85 -9.86
CA LYS A 44 -15.29 1.32 -8.87
C LYS A 44 -15.73 -0.12 -9.10
N ASP A 45 -15.80 -0.56 -10.36
CA ASP A 45 -16.15 -1.93 -10.74
C ASP A 45 -15.07 -2.96 -10.34
N LEU A 46 -13.84 -2.51 -10.07
CA LEU A 46 -12.74 -3.33 -9.58
C LEU A 46 -12.56 -3.31 -8.06
N TRP A 47 -13.19 -2.38 -7.33
CA TRP A 47 -12.97 -2.20 -5.88
C TRP A 47 -13.19 -3.48 -5.05
N LEU A 48 -14.16 -4.31 -5.45
CA LEU A 48 -14.50 -5.53 -4.74
C LEU A 48 -13.95 -6.81 -5.41
N LYS A 49 -13.08 -6.67 -6.41
CA LYS A 49 -12.37 -7.79 -7.03
C LYS A 49 -11.21 -8.25 -6.16
N ARG A 50 -10.65 -9.41 -6.47
CA ARG A 50 -9.45 -9.91 -5.78
C ARG A 50 -8.25 -9.02 -6.11
N ASP A 51 -7.31 -8.92 -5.17
CA ASP A 51 -6.10 -8.11 -5.33
C ASP A 51 -5.36 -8.42 -6.64
N VAL A 52 -5.30 -9.69 -7.07
CA VAL A 52 -4.70 -10.09 -8.36
C VAL A 52 -5.35 -9.36 -9.55
N GLU A 53 -6.68 -9.30 -9.61
CA GLU A 53 -7.39 -8.63 -10.71
C GLU A 53 -7.20 -7.11 -10.67
N GLN A 54 -7.20 -6.53 -9.46
CA GLN A 54 -6.95 -5.11 -9.28
C GLN A 54 -5.51 -4.74 -9.69
N PHE A 55 -4.54 -5.55 -9.25
CA PHE A 55 -3.12 -5.29 -9.48
C PHE A 55 -2.74 -5.54 -10.94
N ASP A 56 -3.29 -6.56 -11.59
CA ASP A 56 -3.10 -6.78 -13.04
C ASP A 56 -3.63 -5.59 -13.85
N TRP A 57 -4.79 -5.04 -13.49
CA TRP A 57 -5.34 -3.85 -14.14
C TRP A 57 -4.41 -2.63 -14.00
N LEU A 58 -3.90 -2.39 -12.79
CA LEU A 58 -2.98 -1.29 -12.50
C LEU A 58 -1.61 -1.49 -13.19
N ASN A 59 -1.06 -2.71 -13.13
CA ASN A 59 0.24 -3.05 -13.71
C ASN A 59 0.30 -2.84 -15.22
N ASN A 60 -0.80 -3.11 -15.92
CA ASN A 60 -0.90 -2.89 -17.37
C ASN A 60 -0.87 -1.41 -17.79
N ARG A 61 -0.96 -0.49 -16.83
CA ARG A 61 -0.94 0.96 -17.05
C ARG A 61 0.38 1.61 -16.61
N LEU A 62 1.27 0.83 -16.01
CA LEU A 62 2.57 1.31 -15.56
C LEU A 62 3.54 1.51 -16.73
N PRO A 63 4.41 2.54 -16.65
CA PRO A 63 5.65 2.60 -17.43
C PRO A 63 6.50 1.34 -17.22
N GLU A 64 7.27 0.94 -18.23
CA GLU A 64 8.04 -0.32 -18.23
C GLU A 64 9.03 -0.42 -17.06
N ASP A 65 9.73 0.67 -16.75
CA ASP A 65 10.68 0.76 -15.64
C ASP A 65 10.01 0.57 -14.28
N ILE A 66 8.82 1.16 -14.08
CA ILE A 66 8.02 0.99 -12.86
C ILE A 66 7.41 -0.42 -12.79
N ARG A 67 6.91 -0.94 -13.92
CA ARG A 67 6.34 -2.30 -14.00
C ARG A 67 7.37 -3.35 -13.61
N ALA A 68 8.62 -3.20 -14.04
CA ALA A 68 9.71 -4.11 -13.69
C ALA A 68 9.92 -4.22 -12.15
N MET A 69 9.63 -3.16 -11.39
CA MET A 69 9.73 -3.14 -9.93
C MET A 69 8.62 -3.97 -9.25
N VAL A 70 7.46 -4.11 -9.89
CA VAL A 70 6.39 -5.00 -9.42
C VAL A 70 6.70 -6.44 -9.80
N GLU A 71 7.14 -6.68 -11.04
CA GLU A 71 7.44 -8.02 -11.56
C GLU A 71 8.60 -8.69 -10.83
N ASN A 72 9.60 -7.92 -10.38
CA ASN A 72 10.70 -8.43 -9.57
C ASN A 72 10.36 -8.54 -8.06
N GLY A 73 9.12 -8.19 -7.67
CA GLY A 73 8.61 -8.32 -6.30
C GLY A 73 9.11 -7.27 -5.31
N SER A 74 9.77 -6.19 -5.78
CA SER A 74 10.26 -5.14 -4.88
C SER A 74 9.16 -4.16 -4.45
N TYR A 75 8.09 -4.01 -5.23
CA TYR A 75 6.98 -3.09 -4.96
C TYR A 75 5.62 -3.79 -5.01
N THR A 76 4.65 -3.22 -4.29
CA THR A 76 3.26 -3.69 -4.24
C THR A 76 2.31 -2.51 -4.19
N TRP A 77 1.08 -2.73 -4.64
CA TRP A 77 0.02 -1.75 -4.51
C TRP A 77 -0.53 -1.73 -3.07
N HIS A 78 -0.61 -0.53 -2.51
CA HIS A 78 -1.22 -0.20 -1.23
C HIS A 78 -2.59 0.43 -1.48
N HIS A 79 -3.64 -0.18 -0.93
CA HIS A 79 -4.98 0.40 -0.90
C HIS A 79 -5.03 1.48 0.19
N THR A 80 -5.10 2.75 -0.20
CA THR A 80 -5.12 3.87 0.76
C THR A 80 -6.47 3.99 1.49
N GLU A 81 -6.55 4.91 2.44
CA GLU A 81 -7.79 5.34 3.08
C GLU A 81 -8.76 6.06 2.12
N VAL A 82 -8.24 6.64 1.04
CA VAL A 82 -9.03 7.40 0.06
C VAL A 82 -9.63 6.42 -0.95
N PRO A 83 -10.96 6.40 -1.16
CA PRO A 83 -11.60 5.47 -2.07
C PRO A 83 -11.05 5.53 -3.50
N GLY A 84 -10.59 4.38 -4.00
CA GLY A 84 -10.03 4.24 -5.34
C GLY A 84 -8.56 4.65 -5.45
N GLU A 85 -8.00 5.43 -4.52
CA GLU A 85 -6.58 5.81 -4.59
C GLU A 85 -5.69 4.62 -4.23
N MET A 86 -4.82 4.28 -5.18
CA MET A 86 -3.80 3.24 -5.06
C MET A 86 -2.41 3.86 -5.08
N GLN A 87 -1.55 3.40 -4.19
CA GLN A 87 -0.15 3.84 -4.13
C GLN A 87 0.79 2.66 -4.35
N LEU A 88 1.76 2.78 -5.24
CA LEU A 88 2.79 1.78 -5.43
C LEU A 88 3.96 2.05 -4.47
N VAL A 89 4.21 1.13 -3.55
CA VAL A 89 5.15 1.29 -2.42
C VAL A 89 6.06 0.05 -2.27
N PRO A 90 7.22 0.14 -1.60
CA PRO A 90 8.10 -1.00 -1.40
C PRO A 90 7.41 -2.13 -0.63
N TYR A 91 7.41 -3.34 -1.19
CA TYR A 91 6.71 -4.50 -0.65
C TYR A 91 7.14 -4.82 0.78
N GLY A 92 8.45 -4.82 1.04
CA GLY A 92 8.99 -5.12 2.37
C GLY A 92 8.55 -4.11 3.43
N ILE A 93 8.59 -2.81 3.11
CA ILE A 93 8.20 -1.73 4.04
C ILE A 93 6.69 -1.75 4.30
N HIS A 94 5.89 -1.98 3.26
CA HIS A 94 4.44 -2.16 3.40
C HIS A 94 4.11 -3.38 4.29
N GLY A 95 4.75 -4.53 4.03
CA GLY A 95 4.48 -5.78 4.75
C GLY A 95 4.83 -5.76 6.25
N ILE A 96 5.81 -4.94 6.66
CA ILE A 96 6.19 -4.79 8.08
C ILE A 96 5.50 -3.61 8.78
N THR A 97 4.77 -2.78 8.04
CA THR A 97 4.02 -1.65 8.59
C THR A 97 2.61 -2.10 8.89
N VAL A 98 2.25 -2.21 10.17
CA VAL A 98 0.89 -2.58 10.56
C VAL A 98 0.01 -1.33 10.48
N HIS A 99 -0.93 -1.33 9.54
CA HIS A 99 -1.78 -0.18 9.25
C HIS A 99 -3.19 -0.62 8.82
N ASN A 100 -4.11 0.34 8.78
CA ASN A 100 -5.38 0.28 8.09
C ASN A 100 -5.23 0.86 6.69
N GLY A 101 -6.19 0.57 5.82
CA GLY A 101 -6.22 0.98 4.41
C GLY A 101 -7.51 0.50 3.77
N GLY A 102 -7.63 0.60 2.45
CA GLY A 102 -8.87 0.29 1.70
C GLY A 102 -9.40 -1.13 1.88
N ARG A 103 -8.53 -2.10 2.23
CA ARG A 103 -8.90 -3.51 2.53
C ARG A 103 -9.29 -3.75 3.99
N THR A 104 -9.30 -2.73 4.83
CA THR A 104 -9.79 -2.83 6.22
C THR A 104 -11.30 -3.05 6.21
N LYS A 105 -11.81 -3.84 7.16
CA LYS A 105 -13.25 -4.09 7.29
C LYS A 105 -14.03 -2.78 7.33
N GLY A 106 -15.05 -2.63 6.48
CA GLY A 106 -15.89 -1.44 6.34
C GLY A 106 -15.29 -0.34 5.45
N MET A 107 -14.12 -0.53 4.86
CA MET A 107 -13.52 0.40 3.90
C MET A 107 -13.92 0.06 2.45
N TRP A 108 -13.56 0.94 1.53
CA TRP A 108 -14.05 0.93 0.14
C TRP A 108 -13.70 -0.33 -0.67
N SER A 109 -12.64 -1.07 -0.29
CA SER A 109 -12.22 -2.34 -0.90
C SER A 109 -12.40 -3.52 0.06
N ASP A 110 -13.34 -3.45 1.01
CA ASP A 110 -13.65 -4.57 1.92
C ASP A 110 -14.38 -5.73 1.19
N ALA A 111 -13.61 -6.50 0.42
CA ALA A 111 -14.05 -7.69 -0.29
C ALA A 111 -13.58 -8.98 0.39
N PRO A 112 -14.34 -10.09 0.27
CA PRO A 112 -13.92 -11.42 0.71
C PRO A 112 -12.52 -11.79 0.18
N ARG A 113 -11.75 -12.51 0.99
CA ARG A 113 -10.38 -12.94 0.70
C ARG A 113 -10.30 -14.45 0.60
#